data_AF-A0A0C4Y2V2-F1
#
_entry.id   AF-A0A0C4Y2V2-F1
#
_cell.length_a   1.000
_cell.length_b   1.000
_cell.length_c   1.000
_cell.angle_alpha   90.00
_cell.angle_beta   90.00
_cell.angle_gamma   90.00
#
_symmetry.space_group_name_H-M   'P 1'
#
loop_
_entity.id
_entity.type
_entity.pdbx_description
1 polymer ?
#
loop_
_entity_poly.entity_id
_entity_poly.type
_entity_poly.pdbx_seq_one_letter_code
_entity_poly.pdbx_strand_id
1 'polypeptide(L)' 'MKNEYSDSELEKLWCELSKIAIAVNENFIEQDFIFFEAGTDIIEIWIWFDQLHSKGVKWLQDNID' A
#
# COMPACT_ATOMS: atom_id res chain seq x y z
N MET A 1 20.19 -3.84 -4.14
CA MET A 1 18.91 -4.49 -4.47
C MET A 1 18.20 -3.60 -5.47
N LYS A 2 17.75 -4.15 -6.60
CA LYS A 2 16.88 -3.40 -7.52
C LYS A 2 15.52 -3.31 -6.84
N ASN A 3 14.93 -2.12 -6.77
CA ASN A 3 13.49 -2.03 -6.52
C ASN A 3 12.81 -2.83 -7.64
N GLU A 4 12.04 -3.86 -7.27
CA GLU A 4 11.33 -4.70 -8.24
C GLU A 4 10.16 -3.96 -8.90
N TYR A 5 9.72 -2.86 -8.29
CA TYR A 5 8.63 -2.01 -8.77
C TYR A 5 9.13 -0.61 -9.09
N SER A 6 8.65 -0.06 -10.21
CA SER A 6 8.75 1.36 -10.53
C SER A 6 7.70 2.18 -9.74
N ASP A 7 7.94 3.49 -9.59
CA ASP A 7 6.96 4.38 -8.95
C ASP A 7 5.57 4.28 -9.61
N SER A 8 5.50 4.19 -10.94
CA SER A 8 4.22 4.05 -11.64
C SER A 8 3.50 2.73 -11.34
N GLU A 9 4.23 1.66 -11.06
CA GLU A 9 3.63 0.39 -10.62
C GLU A 9 3.13 0.49 -9.17
N LEU A 10 3.89 1.15 -8.30
CA LEU A 10 3.49 1.40 -6.92
C LEU A 10 2.28 2.34 -6.84
N GLU A 11 2.21 3.39 -7.65
CA GLU A 11 1.04 4.29 -7.75
C GLU A 11 -0.22 3.51 -8.15
N LYS A 12 -0.12 2.56 -9.09
CA LYS A 12 -1.25 1.68 -9.45
C LYS A 12 -1.65 0.76 -8.32
N LEU A 13 -0.68 0.14 -7.64
CA LEU A 13 -0.95 -0.71 -6.48
C LEU A 13 -1.59 0.09 -5.34
N TRP A 14 -1.22 1.35 -5.15
CA TRP A 14 -1.84 2.25 -4.18
C TRP A 14 -3.33 2.48 -4.49
N CYS A 15 -3.68 2.73 -5.77
CA CYS A 15 -5.09 2.81 -6.19
C CYS A 15 -5.86 1.48 -6.02
N GLU A 16 -5.20 0.33 -6.09
CA GLU A 16 -5.86 -0.95 -5.79
C GLU A 16 -6.03 -1.15 -4.28
N LEU A 17 -5.05 -0.73 -3.47
CA LEU A 17 -5.15 -0.77 -2.01
C LEU A 17 -6.30 0.10 -1.50
N SER A 18 -6.54 1.29 -2.08
CA SER A 18 -7.63 2.19 -1.67
C SER A 18 -9.03 1.61 -1.90
N LYS A 19 -9.15 0.57 -2.73
CA LYS A 19 -10.39 -0.17 -2.97
C LYS A 19 -10.63 -1.31 -1.98
N ILE A 20 -9.61 -1.68 -1.20
CA ILE A 20 -9.71 -2.74 -0.21
C ILE A 20 -10.40 -2.20 1.04
N ALA A 21 -11.41 -2.92 1.52
CA ALA A 21 -12.04 -2.60 2.79
C ALA A 21 -11.02 -2.76 3.93
N ILE A 22 -10.88 -1.71 4.73
CA ILE A 22 -10.15 -1.76 6.00
C ILE A 22 -11.17 -2.02 7.09
N ALA A 23 -10.94 -3.04 7.91
CA ALA A 23 -11.81 -3.35 9.03
C ALA A 23 -11.92 -2.10 9.92
N VAL A 24 -13.13 -1.55 10.03
CA VAL A 24 -13.44 -0.21 10.58
C VAL A 24 -12.82 0.05 11.97
N ASN A 25 -12.51 -1.01 12.73
CA ASN A 25 -12.03 -0.91 14.09
C ASN A 25 -10.56 -1.35 14.30
N GLU A 26 -9.90 -1.94 13.31
CA GLU A 26 -8.67 -2.70 13.57
C GLU A 26 -7.51 -2.45 12.60
N ASN A 27 -7.62 -1.51 11.66
CA ASN A 27 -6.54 -1.17 10.71
C ASN A 27 -6.00 -2.37 9.91
N PHE A 28 -6.74 -3.48 9.81
CA PHE A 28 -6.35 -4.65 9.03
C PHE A 28 -7.05 -4.67 7.66
N ILE A 29 -6.35 -5.18 6.65
CA ILE A 29 -6.96 -5.45 5.33
C ILE A 29 -7.90 -6.66 5.41
N GLU A 30 -9.09 -6.57 4.81
CA GLU A 30 -10.09 -7.66 4.85
C GLU A 30 -9.89 -8.74 3.78
N GLN A 31 -9.00 -8.52 2.82
CA GLN A 31 -8.69 -9.43 1.73
C GLN A 31 -7.19 -9.41 1.44
N ASP A 32 -6.67 -10.47 0.82
CA ASP A 32 -5.28 -10.53 0.38
C ASP A 32 -4.97 -9.36 -0.56
N PHE A 33 -3.77 -8.80 -0.41
CA PHE A 33 -3.23 -7.74 -1.24
C PHE A 33 -1.80 -8.07 -1.65
N ILE A 34 -1.56 -8.29 -2.94
CA ILE A 34 -0.27 -8.71 -3.50
C ILE A 34 0.28 -10.00 -2.86
N PHE A 35 1.13 -9.88 -1.84
CA PHE A 35 1.71 -10.96 -1.04
C PHE A 35 1.39 -10.79 0.45
N PHE A 36 0.65 -9.74 0.83
CA PHE A 36 0.10 -9.53 2.17
C PHE A 36 -1.23 -10.28 2.29
N GLU A 37 -1.36 -11.11 3.31
CA GLU A 37 -2.58 -11.87 3.58
C GLU A 37 -3.64 -10.99 4.25
N ALA A 38 -4.92 -11.36 4.11
CA ALA A 38 -6.01 -10.77 4.90
C ALA A 38 -5.66 -10.82 6.40
N GLY A 39 -5.91 -9.71 7.11
CA GLY A 39 -5.47 -9.54 8.50
C GLY A 39 -4.11 -8.85 8.67
N THR A 40 -3.42 -8.48 7.58
CA THR A 40 -2.21 -7.65 7.66
C THR A 40 -2.54 -6.22 8.08
N ASP A 41 -1.72 -5.63 8.97
CA ASP A 41 -1.86 -4.24 9.40
C ASP A 41 -1.57 -3.29 8.23
N ILE A 42 -2.49 -2.37 7.94
CA ILE A 42 -2.36 -1.38 6.88
C ILE A 42 -1.11 -0.50 7.06
N ILE A 43 -0.65 -0.28 8.30
CA ILE A 43 0.57 0.46 8.59
C ILE A 43 1.80 -0.29 8.07
N GLU A 44 1.82 -1.62 8.14
CA GLU A 44 2.91 -2.43 7.58
C GLU A 44 2.99 -2.25 6.06
N ILE A 45 1.83 -2.26 5.40
CA ILE A 45 1.72 -2.05 3.96
C ILE A 45 2.16 -0.62 3.59
N TRP A 46 1.77 0.38 4.37
CA TRP A 46 2.21 1.77 4.18
C TRP A 46 3.72 1.94 4.34
N ILE A 47 4.33 1.28 5.33
CA ILE A 47 5.80 1.29 5.50
C ILE A 47 6.47 0.67 4.27
N TRP A 48 5.91 -0.42 3.72
CA TRP A 48 6.42 -1.04 2.51
C TRP A 48 6.37 -0.08 1.31
N PHE A 49 5.26 0.65 1.13
CA PHE A 49 5.15 1.70 0.11
C PHE A 49 6.18 2.82 0.32
N ASP A 50 6.37 3.27 1.57
CA ASP A 50 7.30 4.35 1.90
C ASP A 50 8.75 4.00 1.56
N GLN A 51 9.14 2.74 1.77
CA GLN A 51 10.48 2.25 1.49
C GLN A 51 10.77 2.07 0.00
N LEU A 52 9.75 1.78 -0.82
CA LEU A 52 9.93 1.46 -2.23
C LEU A 52 9.61 2.60 -3.19
N HIS A 53 8.67 3.48 -2.83
CA HIS A 53 8.28 4.61 -3.67
C HIS A 53 9.25 5.77 -3.49
N SER A 54 9.77 6.34 -4.58
CA SER A 54 10.85 7.33 -4.51
C SER A 54 10.51 8.62 -3.74
N LYS A 55 9.21 8.92 -3.59
CA LYS A 55 8.68 10.07 -2.85
C LYS A 55 8.01 9.72 -1.53
N GLY A 56 8.03 8.44 -1.15
CA GLY A 56 7.43 7.92 0.08
C GLY A 56 5.90 7.85 0.06
N VAL A 57 5.34 7.32 1.15
CA VAL A 57 3.90 7.05 1.30
C VAL A 57 3.09 8.33 1.47
N LYS A 58 3.69 9.37 2.08
CA LYS A 58 3.03 10.67 2.23
C LYS A 58 2.69 11.28 0.87
N TRP A 59 3.57 11.14 -0.12
CA TRP A 59 3.30 11.63 -1.46
C TRP A 59 2.16 10.86 -2.12
N LEU A 60 2.12 9.52 -1.98
CA LEU A 60 1.03 8.69 -2.50
C LEU A 60 -0.31 9.10 -1.89
N GLN A 61 -0.38 9.28 -0.57
CA GLN A 61 -1.58 9.71 0.14
C GLN A 61 -2.08 11.10 -0.32
N ASP A 62 -1.17 12.01 -0.66
CA ASP A 62 -1.51 13.39 -1.02
C ASP A 62 -1.78 13.57 -2.53
N ASN A 63 -1.36 12.64 -3.39
CA ASN A 63 -1.36 12.82 -4.86
C ASN A 63 -2.03 11.70 -5.66
N ILE A 64 -2.36 10.57 -5.03
CA ILE A 64 -2.98 9.42 -5.69
C ILE A 64 -4.30 9.09 -4.97
N ASP A 65 -5.40 9.20 -5.73
CA ASP A 65 -6.78 8.95 -5.28
C ASP A 65 -7.12 7.44 -5.19
#